data_AF-A0A1T4XB65-F1
#
_entry.id   AF-A0A1T4XB65-F1
#
_cell.length_a   1.000
_cell.length_b   1.000
_cell.length_c   1.000
_cell.angle_alpha   90.00
_cell.angle_beta   90.00
_cell.angle_gamma   90.00
#
_symmetry.space_group_name_H-M   'P 1'
#
loop_
_entity.id
_entity.type
_entity.pdbx_description
1 polymer ?
#
loop_
_entity_poly.entity_id
_entity_poly.type
_entity_poly.pdbx_seq_one_letter_code
_entity_poly.pdbx_strand_id
1 'polypeptide(L)'
;MKEYKVWAFARSAAPNLPALEEQLAEVMREADRRGYIIVNSCMEQKCGTEFWRPDLFAMLTAVQQGRVNAVMVQSLDRLSHDIATLYRILRFLQNYGAVLITTETNLRYELFLTGLDARLLRRHNRKPIYYVECEER
;
A
#
# COMPACT_ATOMS: atom_id res chain seq x y z
N MET A 1 -8.54 -14.07 14.89
CA MET A 1 -8.39 -12.97 13.91
C MET A 1 -7.18 -13.26 13.03
N LYS A 2 -7.19 -12.82 11.77
CA LYS A 2 -6.02 -12.95 10.89
C LYS A 2 -4.96 -11.94 11.34
N GLU A 3 -3.75 -12.41 11.63
CA GLU A 3 -2.63 -11.55 12.01
C GLU A 3 -2.06 -10.85 10.75
N TYR A 4 -1.90 -9.53 10.85
CA TYR A 4 -1.29 -8.72 9.79
C TYR A 4 0.14 -8.35 10.15
N LYS A 5 1.07 -8.80 9.30
CA LYS A 5 2.48 -8.43 9.27
C LYS A 5 2.66 -7.35 8.21
N VAL A 6 2.79 -6.11 8.65
CA VAL A 6 2.66 -4.91 7.84
C VAL A 6 4.02 -4.35 7.43
N TRP A 7 4.10 -3.88 6.20
CA TRP A 7 5.07 -2.88 5.76
C TRP A 7 4.39 -1.50 5.70
N ALA A 8 4.86 -0.53 6.48
CA ALA A 8 4.37 0.85 6.44
C ALA A 8 5.14 1.66 5.39
N PHE A 9 4.45 2.26 4.42
CA PHE A 9 5.08 2.90 3.28
C PHE A 9 4.56 4.33 3.11
N ALA A 10 5.49 5.29 3.11
CA ALA A 10 5.22 6.70 2.84
C ALA A 10 6.01 7.17 1.61
N ARG A 11 5.43 8.05 0.80
CA ARG A 11 6.08 8.62 -0.38
C ARG A 11 5.67 10.06 -0.60
N SER A 12 6.63 10.89 -0.97
CA SER A 12 6.39 12.26 -1.43
C SER A 12 7.28 12.59 -2.62
N ALA A 13 6.74 13.33 -3.59
CA ALA A 13 7.55 13.94 -4.63
C ALA A 13 8.15 15.28 -4.18
N ALA A 14 7.55 15.92 -3.17
CA ALA A 14 7.97 17.21 -2.66
C ALA A 14 9.16 17.04 -1.71
N PRO A 15 10.15 17.96 -1.74
CA PRO A 15 11.26 17.96 -0.81
C PRO A 15 10.84 18.55 0.56
N ASN A 16 9.88 17.89 1.20
CA ASN A 16 9.37 18.25 2.52
C ASN A 16 9.44 17.03 3.42
N LEU A 17 10.60 16.86 4.07
CA LEU A 17 10.88 15.73 4.94
C LEU A 17 9.92 15.69 6.15
N PRO A 18 9.64 16.79 6.87
CA PRO A 18 8.67 16.75 7.98
C PRO A 18 7.29 16.24 7.59
N ALA A 19 6.78 16.63 6.42
CA ALA A 19 5.49 16.14 5.93
C ALA A 19 5.52 14.65 5.59
N LEU A 20 6.65 14.15 5.07
CA LEU A 20 6.85 12.74 4.76
C LEU A 20 7.00 11.90 6.05
N GLU A 21 7.66 12.44 7.06
CA GLU A 21 7.78 11.84 8.40
C GLU A 21 6.42 11.74 9.08
N GLU A 22 5.60 12.80 9.07
CA GLU A 22 4.26 12.76 9.66
C GLU A 22 3.36 11.76 8.90
N GLN A 23 3.45 11.70 7.58
CA GLN A 23 2.74 10.70 6.78
C GLN A 23 3.10 9.27 7.23
N LEU A 24 4.38 8.97 7.43
CA LEU A 24 4.79 7.66 7.93
C LEU A 24 4.32 7.41 9.37
N ALA A 25 4.44 8.43 10.23
CA ALA A 25 4.04 8.35 11.63
C ALA A 25 2.54 8.05 11.75
N GLU A 26 1.69 8.67 10.92
CA GLU A 26 0.25 8.38 10.88
C GLU A 26 -0.03 6.92 10.49
N VAL A 27 0.63 6.43 9.43
CA VAL A 27 0.46 5.03 8.98
C VAL A 27 0.90 4.05 10.07
N MET A 28 2.02 4.32 10.75
CA MET A 28 2.51 3.48 11.85
C MET A 28 1.60 3.52 13.08
N ARG A 29 1.10 4.71 13.45
CA ARG A 29 0.15 4.89 14.55
C ARG A 29 -1.17 4.17 14.28
N GLU A 30 -1.61 4.14 13.03
CA GLU A 30 -2.77 3.35 12.59
C GLU A 30 -2.53 1.85 12.74
N ALA A 31 -1.37 1.35 12.30
CA ALA A 31 -1.01 -0.06 12.42
C ALA A 31 -0.99 -0.50 13.89
N ASP A 32 -0.40 0.31 14.77
CA ASP A 32 -0.35 0.08 16.21
C ASP A 32 -1.75 0.04 16.83
N ARG A 33 -2.60 1.03 16.51
CA ARG A 33 -3.99 1.10 17.00
C ARG A 33 -4.82 -0.13 16.62
N ARG A 34 -4.58 -0.70 15.43
CA ARG A 34 -5.26 -1.92 14.96
C ARG A 34 -4.60 -3.22 15.47
N GLY A 35 -3.52 -3.12 16.26
CA GLY A 35 -2.78 -4.27 16.78
C GLY A 35 -2.05 -5.07 15.70
N TYR A 36 -1.63 -4.42 14.61
CA TYR A 36 -0.88 -5.07 13.53
C TYR A 36 0.62 -5.11 13.87
N ILE A 37 1.31 -6.14 13.38
CA ILE A 37 2.75 -6.30 13.57
C ILE A 37 3.48 -5.51 12.48
N ILE A 38 4.10 -4.39 12.84
CA ILE A 38 4.96 -3.65 11.92
C ILE A 38 6.28 -4.42 11.75
N VAL A 39 6.50 -4.98 10.57
CA VAL A 39 7.74 -5.70 10.24
C VAL A 39 8.82 -4.75 9.75
N ASN A 40 8.44 -3.72 8.99
CA ASN A 40 9.34 -2.68 8.51
C ASN A 40 8.57 -1.43 8.10
N SER A 41 9.29 -0.32 7.92
CA SER A 41 8.76 0.95 7.42
C SER A 41 9.76 1.61 6.47
N CYS A 42 9.27 2.49 5.58
CA CYS A 42 10.14 3.28 4.72
C CYS A 42 9.49 4.60 4.28
N MET A 43 10.35 5.56 3.94
CA MET A 43 9.98 6.85 3.35
C MET A 43 10.69 7.00 2.01
N GLU A 44 9.94 7.20 0.94
CA GLU A 44 10.48 7.33 -0.40
C GLU A 44 10.25 8.75 -0.96
N GLN A 45 11.28 9.58 -1.01
CA GLN A 45 11.19 10.93 -1.56
C GLN A 45 11.40 10.92 -3.08
N LYS A 46 10.44 10.33 -3.80
CA LYS A 46 10.45 10.11 -5.25
C LYS A 46 9.10 10.43 -5.89
N CYS A 47 9.13 10.84 -7.16
CA CYS A 47 7.90 11.00 -7.94
C CYS A 47 7.23 9.64 -8.17
N GLY A 48 5.90 9.61 -8.09
CA GLY A 48 5.10 8.39 -8.28
C GLY A 48 5.17 7.79 -9.70
N THR A 49 5.76 8.51 -10.66
CA THR A 49 6.01 8.05 -12.04
C THR A 49 7.45 7.62 -12.28
N GLU A 50 8.36 7.77 -11.30
CA GLU A 50 9.75 7.32 -11.44
C GLU A 50 9.82 5.79 -11.44
N PHE A 51 10.65 5.25 -12.34
CA PHE A 51 10.89 3.81 -12.44
C PHE A 51 11.75 3.30 -11.27
N TRP A 52 12.84 4.00 -10.94
CA TRP A 52 13.76 3.58 -9.88
C TRP A 52 13.28 4.05 -8.51
N ARG A 53 12.74 3.11 -7.75
CA ARG A 53 12.11 3.31 -6.44
C ARG A 53 12.54 2.19 -5.47
N PRO A 54 13.70 2.34 -4.80
CA PRO A 54 14.34 1.26 -4.04
C PRO A 54 13.49 0.81 -2.84
N ASP A 55 12.79 1.73 -2.17
CA ASP A 55 11.96 1.40 -1.01
C ASP A 55 10.70 0.64 -1.45
N LEU A 56 10.11 1.04 -2.58
CA LEU A 56 9.02 0.27 -3.18
C LEU A 56 9.48 -1.15 -3.51
N PHE A 57 10.66 -1.31 -4.13
CA PHE A 57 11.18 -2.64 -4.48
C PHE A 57 11.52 -3.49 -3.25
N ALA A 58 12.02 -2.88 -2.17
CA ALA A 58 12.26 -3.57 -0.91
C ALA A 58 10.94 -4.09 -0.30
N MET A 59 9.89 -3.28 -0.31
CA MET A 59 8.55 -3.67 0.11
C MET A 59 8.00 -4.83 -0.73
N LEU A 60 8.06 -4.73 -2.06
CA LEU A 60 7.59 -5.80 -2.96
C LEU A 60 8.38 -7.10 -2.75
N THR A 61 9.69 -7.01 -2.50
CA THR A 61 10.52 -8.16 -2.17
C THR A 61 10.10 -8.81 -0.86
N ALA A 62 9.77 -8.01 0.16
CA ALA A 62 9.27 -8.52 1.44
C ALA A 62 7.92 -9.25 1.30
N VAL A 63 7.03 -8.73 0.46
CA VAL A 63 5.75 -9.38 0.10
C VAL A 63 6.00 -10.70 -0.61
N GLN A 64 6.86 -10.72 -1.64
CA GLN A 64 7.17 -11.93 -2.40
C GLN A 64 7.76 -13.04 -1.53
N GLN A 65 8.57 -12.68 -0.53
CA GLN A 65 9.17 -13.62 0.41
C GLN A 65 8.23 -14.03 1.55
N GLY A 66 6.99 -13.52 1.60
CA GLY A 66 6.03 -13.81 2.66
C GLY A 66 6.41 -13.24 4.04
N ARG A 67 7.41 -12.34 4.08
CA ARG A 67 7.82 -11.67 5.32
C ARG A 67 6.71 -10.76 5.82
N VAL A 68 6.08 -10.03 4.90
CA VAL A 68 4.88 -9.22 5.14
C VAL A 68 3.70 -9.77 4.35
N ASN A 69 2.49 -9.64 4.92
CA ASN A 69 1.24 -10.02 4.28
C ASN A 69 0.28 -8.83 4.10
N ALA A 70 0.71 -7.63 4.51
CA ALA A 70 -0.03 -6.39 4.38
C ALA A 70 0.93 -5.24 4.05
N VAL A 71 0.44 -4.31 3.23
CA VAL A 71 1.09 -3.03 2.95
C VAL A 71 0.13 -1.93 3.40
N MET A 72 0.63 -1.02 4.23
CA MET A 72 -0.13 0.14 4.70
C MET A 72 0.45 1.41 4.08
N VAL A 73 -0.44 2.25 3.55
CA VAL A 73 -0.13 3.54 2.95
C VAL A 73 -1.18 4.57 3.37
N GLN A 74 -0.89 5.85 3.25
CA GLN A 74 -1.88 6.89 3.52
C GLN A 74 -3.05 6.83 2.52
N SER A 75 -2.74 6.77 1.24
CA SER A 75 -3.66 6.75 0.10
C SER A 75 -3.07 5.98 -1.08
N LEU A 76 -3.89 5.62 -2.07
CA LEU A 76 -3.47 4.78 -3.20
C LEU A 76 -2.40 5.44 -4.07
N ASP A 77 -2.45 6.76 -4.22
CA ASP A 77 -1.48 7.57 -5.00
C ASP A 77 -0.07 7.59 -4.37
N ARG A 78 0.07 7.19 -3.10
CA ARG A 78 1.38 6.97 -2.48
C ARG A 78 2.14 5.85 -3.18
N LEU A 79 1.44 4.83 -3.70
CA LEU A 79 2.08 3.74 -4.45
C LEU A 79 2.50 4.15 -5.86
N SER A 80 1.70 4.92 -6.58
CA SER A 80 2.06 5.46 -7.89
C SER A 80 1.02 6.47 -8.38
N HIS A 81 1.46 7.45 -9.18
CA HIS A 81 0.56 8.32 -9.94
C HIS A 81 0.25 7.75 -11.35
N ASP A 82 0.99 6.74 -11.81
CA ASP A 82 0.76 6.10 -13.10
C ASP A 82 -0.16 4.88 -12.93
N ILE A 83 -1.33 4.91 -13.58
CA ILE A 83 -2.36 3.87 -13.46
C ILE A 83 -1.83 2.50 -13.90
N ALA A 84 -0.97 2.44 -14.93
CA ALA A 84 -0.41 1.17 -15.40
C ALA A 84 0.53 0.53 -14.37
N THR A 85 1.39 1.35 -13.76
CA THR A 85 2.30 0.94 -12.68
C THR A 85 1.54 0.57 -11.42
N LEU A 86 0.56 1.38 -11.03
CA LEU A 86 -0.33 1.10 -9.90
C LEU A 86 -1.03 -0.26 -10.07
N TYR A 87 -1.60 -0.52 -11.26
CA TYR A 87 -2.20 -1.81 -11.58
C TYR A 87 -1.21 -2.98 -11.45
N ARG A 88 0.04 -2.80 -11.90
CA ARG A 88 1.08 -3.84 -11.76
C ARG A 88 1.41 -4.10 -10.29
N ILE A 89 1.51 -3.07 -9.45
CA ILE A 89 1.75 -3.19 -8.02
C ILE A 89 0.58 -3.93 -7.35
N LEU A 90 -0.66 -3.49 -7.56
CA LEU A 90 -1.84 -4.13 -6.97
C LEU A 90 -1.97 -5.60 -7.36
N ARG A 91 -1.69 -5.93 -8.62
CA ARG A 91 -1.63 -7.33 -9.08
C ARG A 91 -0.52 -8.12 -8.42
N PHE A 92 0.64 -7.52 -8.21
CA PHE A 92 1.72 -8.18 -7.52
C PHE A 92 1.29 -8.55 -6.10
N LEU A 93 0.72 -7.61 -5.34
CA LEU A 93 0.18 -7.86 -4.00
C LEU A 93 -0.85 -9.00 -4.03
N GLN A 94 -1.78 -8.98 -5.00
CA GLN A 94 -2.78 -10.05 -5.18
C GLN A 94 -2.15 -11.43 -5.39
N ASN A 95 -1.15 -11.51 -6.28
CA ASN A 95 -0.50 -12.77 -6.64
C ASN A 95 0.19 -13.43 -5.46
N TYR A 96 0.72 -12.62 -4.53
CA TYR A 96 1.36 -13.08 -3.29
C TYR A 96 0.42 -13.11 -2.09
N GLY A 97 -0.88 -12.79 -2.27
CA GLY A 97 -1.88 -12.82 -1.21
C GLY A 97 -1.69 -11.75 -0.14
N ALA A 98 -0.99 -10.66 -0.46
CA ALA A 98 -0.84 -9.50 0.41
C ALA A 98 -2.02 -8.54 0.25
N VAL A 99 -2.38 -7.89 1.35
CA VAL A 99 -3.46 -6.89 1.41
C VAL A 99 -2.92 -5.48 1.28
N LEU A 100 -3.67 -4.59 0.66
CA LEU A 100 -3.41 -3.15 0.70
C LEU A 100 -4.42 -2.50 1.66
N ILE A 101 -3.92 -1.61 2.51
CA ILE A 101 -4.70 -0.88 3.50
C ILE A 101 -4.34 0.60 3.37
N THR A 102 -5.35 1.45 3.26
CA THR A 102 -5.22 2.91 3.26
C THR A 102 -5.63 3.45 4.63
N THR A 103 -4.97 4.50 5.10
CA THR A 103 -5.24 5.07 6.43
C THR A 103 -6.01 6.39 6.39
N GLU A 104 -6.00 7.12 5.26
CA GLU A 104 -6.70 8.41 5.13
C GLU A 104 -7.93 8.32 4.21
N THR A 105 -7.89 7.42 3.23
CA THR A 105 -8.88 7.36 2.14
C THR A 105 -9.58 6.02 2.09
N ASN A 106 -10.79 5.99 1.52
CA ASN A 106 -11.49 4.73 1.27
C ASN A 106 -10.91 4.05 0.02
N LEU A 107 -10.20 2.94 0.21
CA LEU A 107 -9.53 2.23 -0.86
C LEU A 107 -10.48 1.73 -1.96
N ARG A 108 -11.70 1.30 -1.61
CA ARG A 108 -12.68 0.87 -2.63
C ARG A 108 -13.06 2.05 -3.52
N TYR A 109 -13.24 3.22 -2.93
CA TYR A 109 -13.56 4.43 -3.66
C TYR A 109 -12.40 4.88 -4.58
N GLU A 110 -11.16 4.87 -4.10
CA GLU A 110 -9.99 5.18 -4.95
C GLU A 110 -9.82 4.20 -6.12
N LEU A 111 -10.07 2.91 -5.89
CA LEU A 111 -10.00 1.89 -6.94
C LEU A 111 -11.12 2.05 -7.97
N PHE A 112 -12.32 2.44 -7.53
CA PHE A 112 -13.43 2.78 -8.40
C PHE A 112 -13.09 3.99 -9.29
N LEU A 113 -12.57 5.06 -8.70
CA LEU A 113 -12.18 6.28 -9.44
C LEU A 113 -11.09 6.01 -10.50
N THR A 114 -10.20 5.06 -10.24
CA THR A 114 -9.15 4.65 -11.19
C THR A 114 -9.60 3.58 -12.19
N GLY A 115 -10.79 3.00 -12.02
CA GLY A 115 -11.30 1.87 -12.80
C GLY A 115 -10.49 0.58 -12.64
N LEU A 116 -9.66 0.48 -11.59
CA LEU A 116 -8.81 -0.68 -11.33
C LEU A 116 -9.55 -1.81 -10.63
N ASP A 117 -10.60 -1.50 -9.88
CA ASP A 117 -11.49 -2.45 -9.22
C ASP A 117 -11.99 -3.53 -10.21
N ALA A 118 -12.60 -3.13 -11.33
CA ALA A 118 -13.13 -4.04 -12.34
C ALA A 118 -12.02 -4.86 -13.01
N ARG A 119 -10.84 -4.26 -13.20
CA ARG A 119 -9.68 -4.93 -13.83
C ARG A 119 -9.03 -5.98 -12.93
N LEU A 120 -9.14 -5.81 -11.62
CA LEU A 120 -8.63 -6.75 -10.62
C LEU A 120 -9.63 -7.90 -10.40
N LEU A 121 -10.93 -7.65 -10.54
CA LEU A 121 -12.01 -8.64 -10.41
C LEU A 121 -12.17 -9.58 -11.62
N ARG A 122 -11.87 -9.13 -12.84
CA ARG A 122 -12.05 -9.92 -14.09
C ARG A 122 -11.20 -11.21 -14.21
N ARG A 123 -10.44 -11.61 -13.20
CA ARG A 123 -9.64 -12.85 -13.23
C ARG A 123 -10.26 -13.94 -12.36
N HIS A 124 -10.83 -14.95 -13.03
CA HIS A 124 -11.55 -16.11 -12.50
C HIS A 124 -10.79 -17.07 -11.56
N ASN A 125 -9.54 -16.83 -11.15
CA ASN A 125 -8.73 -17.91 -10.54
C ASN A 125 -7.76 -17.58 -9.41
N ARG A 126 -7.80 -16.42 -8.75
CA ARG A 126 -6.94 -16.17 -7.57
C ARG A 126 -7.60 -15.28 -6.52
N LYS A 127 -7.12 -15.46 -5.28
CA LYS A 127 -7.58 -14.85 -4.03
C LYS A 127 -8.03 -13.38 -4.21
N PRO A 128 -9.11 -12.94 -3.54
CA PRO A 128 -9.45 -11.53 -3.49
C PRO A 128 -8.21 -10.73 -3.07
N ILE A 129 -7.97 -9.57 -3.68
CA ILE A 129 -7.21 -8.56 -2.96
C ILE A 129 -8.12 -8.17 -1.81
N TYR A 130 -7.81 -8.65 -0.61
CA TYR A 130 -8.55 -8.22 0.55
C TYR A 130 -8.10 -6.79 0.84
N TYR A 131 -9.04 -5.87 0.77
CA TYR A 131 -8.86 -4.51 1.22
C TYR A 131 -9.46 -4.42 2.61
N VAL A 132 -8.74 -3.81 3.54
CA VAL A 132 -9.29 -3.47 4.85
C VAL A 132 -9.60 -1.99 4.81
N GLU A 133 -10.86 -1.63 5.03
CA GLU A 133 -11.27 -0.24 5.09
C GLU A 133 -10.59 0.44 6.28
N CYS A 134 -10.41 1.75 6.17
CA CYS A 134 -10.20 2.54 7.37
C CYS A 134 -11.54 2.59 8.11
N GLU A 135 -11.55 2.21 9.39
CA GLU A 135 -12.70 2.52 10.24
C GLU A 135 -12.82 4.06 10.27
N GLU A 136 -14.01 4.56 9.94
CA GLU A 136 -14.29 6.00 10.00
C GLU A 136 -14.00 6.50 11.43
N ARG A 137 -13.17 7.54 11.54
CA ARG A 137 -12.89 8.21 12.82
C ARG A 137 -14.14 8.92 13.35
#